data_AF-X1JD62-F1
#
_entry.id   AF-X1JD62-F1
#
_cell.length_a   1.000
_cell.length_b   1.000
_cell.length_c   1.000
_cell.angle_alpha   90.00
_cell.angle_beta   90.00
_cell.angle_gamma   90.00
#
_symmetry.space_group_name_H-M   'P 1'
#
loop_
_entity.id
_entity.type
_entity.pdbx_description
1 polymer ?
#
loop_
_entity_poly.entity_id
_entity_poly.type
_entity_poly.pdbx_seq_one_letter_code
_entity_poly.pdbx_strand_id
1 'polypeptide(L)' 'MAEKKKINLNRVPIPKQEPGIRRGNFNEVALGYTEEQAIEEASRCIECKKTGCKVGCPVDVDIPK' A
#
# COMPACT_ATOMS: atom_id res chain seq x y z
N MET A 1 0.84 -19.44 24.92
CA MET A 1 1.32 -18.06 24.65
C MET A 1 1.19 -17.85 23.15
N ALA A 2 0.38 -16.90 22.69
CA ALA A 2 0.14 -16.72 21.26
C ALA A 2 1.46 -16.34 20.55
N GLU A 3 1.84 -17.09 19.53
CA GLU A 3 3.02 -16.81 18.71
C GLU A 3 2.87 -15.43 18.06
N LYS A 4 3.88 -14.56 18.23
CA LYS A 4 3.88 -13.22 17.61
C LYS A 4 4.14 -13.40 16.11
N LYS A 5 3.10 -13.25 15.28
CA LYS A 5 3.23 -13.22 13.82
C LYS A 5 4.25 -12.15 13.41
N LYS A 6 5.29 -12.55 12.67
CA LYS A 6 6.33 -11.62 12.18
C LYS A 6 5.72 -10.65 11.17
N ILE A 7 5.81 -9.36 11.43
CA ILE A 7 5.27 -8.31 10.55
C ILE A 7 6.18 -8.18 9.32
N ASN A 8 5.58 -8.16 8.12
CA ASN A 8 6.31 -7.87 6.89
C ASN A 8 6.54 -6.36 6.76
N LEU A 9 7.79 -5.91 6.84
CA LEU A 9 8.17 -4.49 6.75
C LEU A 9 8.38 -4.01 5.31
N ASN A 10 8.46 -4.91 4.33
CA ASN A 10 8.71 -4.56 2.93
C ASN A 10 7.39 -4.31 2.19
N ARG A 11 7.28 -3.14 1.56
CA ARG A 11 6.13 -2.80 0.70
C ARG A 11 6.17 -3.56 -0.61
N VAL A 12 4.99 -3.97 -1.08
CA VAL A 12 4.84 -4.44 -2.46
C VAL A 12 5.27 -3.29 -3.39
N PRO A 13 6.18 -3.52 -4.33
CA PRO A 13 6.65 -2.45 -5.20
C PRO A 13 5.56 -2.06 -6.21
N ILE A 14 5.19 -0.77 -6.27
CA ILE A 14 4.28 -0.26 -7.30
C ILE A 14 5.00 -0.26 -8.66
N PRO A 15 4.45 -0.93 -9.70
CA PRO A 15 4.89 -0.82 -11.08
C PRO A 15 4.93 0.64 -11.56
N LYS A 16 6.02 1.02 -12.22
CA LYS A 16 6.22 2.39 -12.73
C LYS A 16 6.69 2.35 -14.17
N GLN A 17 6.35 3.38 -14.94
CA GLN A 17 6.94 3.58 -16.26
C GLN A 17 8.46 3.75 -16.17
N GLU A 18 9.16 3.20 -17.14
CA GLU A 18 10.60 3.34 -17.29
C GLU A 18 11.01 4.81 -17.45
N PRO A 19 12.07 5.29 -16.75
CA PRO A 19 12.51 6.67 -16.80
C PRO A 19 12.77 7.21 -18.21
N GLY A 20 13.34 6.37 -19.09
CA GLY A 20 13.64 6.75 -20.47
C GLY A 20 12.40 6.99 -21.33
N ILE A 21 11.28 6.33 -21.01
CA ILE A 21 10.01 6.44 -21.73
C ILE A 21 9.19 7.60 -21.17
N ARG A 22 9.01 7.66 -19.85
CA ARG A 22 8.15 8.65 -19.19
C ARG A 22 8.63 10.09 -19.32
N ARG A 23 9.92 10.31 -19.62
CA ARG A 23 10.45 11.66 -19.86
C ARG A 23 9.88 12.32 -21.12
N GLY A 24 9.30 11.54 -22.04
CA GLY A 24 8.81 12.01 -23.34
C GLY A 24 7.28 12.02 -23.48
N ASN A 25 6.54 11.77 -22.39
CA ASN A 25 5.08 11.74 -22.43
C ASN A 25 4.49 12.29 -21.11
N PHE A 26 3.17 12.49 -21.09
CA PHE A 26 2.41 12.97 -19.93
C PHE A 26 1.52 11.88 -19.30
N ASN A 27 1.76 10.61 -19.65
CA ASN A 27 0.99 9.49 -19.12
C ASN A 27 1.39 9.22 -17.66
N GLU A 28 0.50 8.55 -16.93
CA GLU A 28 0.69 8.26 -15.51
C GLU A 28 1.94 7.41 -15.25
N VAL A 29 2.79 7.87 -14.33
CA VAL A 29 4.06 7.21 -14.04
C VAL A 29 3.90 5.99 -13.15
N ALA A 30 3.05 6.06 -12.13
CA ALA A 30 2.78 4.97 -11.20
C ALA A 30 1.57 4.19 -11.71
N LEU A 31 1.79 3.00 -12.26
CA LEU A 31 0.77 2.27 -13.02
C LEU A 31 -0.27 1.57 -12.13
N GLY A 32 -0.22 1.79 -10.82
CA GLY A 32 -1.05 1.08 -9.84
C GLY A 32 -0.61 -0.36 -9.61
N TYR A 33 -1.25 -1.02 -8.65
CA TYR A 33 -1.08 -2.45 -8.41
C TYR A 33 -1.99 -3.27 -9.32
N THR A 34 -1.58 -4.49 -9.64
CA THR A 34 -2.53 -5.53 -10.07
C THR A 34 -3.42 -5.94 -8.90
N GLU A 35 -4.50 -6.65 -9.18
CA GLU A 35 -5.40 -7.15 -8.13
C GLU A 35 -4.64 -8.02 -7.11
N GLU A 36 -3.77 -8.91 -7.59
CA GLU A 36 -2.98 -9.79 -6.73
C GLU A 36 -2.00 -9.01 -5.84
N GLN A 37 -1.34 -8.00 -6.42
CA GLN A 37 -0.43 -7.12 -5.67
C GLN A 37 -1.17 -6.27 -4.64
N ALA A 38 -2.38 -5.81 -4.97
CA ALA A 38 -3.20 -5.03 -4.05
C ALA A 38 -3.65 -5.88 -2.86
N ILE A 39 -4.06 -7.14 -3.09
CA ILE A 39 -4.38 -8.10 -2.04
C ILE A 39 -3.15 -8.39 -1.17
N GLU A 40 -1.98 -8.57 -1.80
CA GLU A 40 -0.72 -8.79 -1.08
C GLU A 40 -0.38 -7.60 -0.15
N GLU A 41 -0.46 -6.36 -0.66
CA GLU A 41 -0.17 -5.17 0.15
C GLU A 41 -1.24 -4.97 1.24
N ALA A 42 -2.51 -5.21 0.95
CA ALA A 42 -3.60 -5.14 1.93
C ALA A 42 -3.41 -6.15 3.08
N SER A 43 -2.92 -7.35 2.78
CA SER A 43 -2.63 -8.40 3.78
C SER A 43 -1.56 -8.01 4.81
N ARG A 44 -0.79 -6.95 4.54
CA ARG A 44 0.21 -6.40 5.47
C ARG A 44 -0.39 -5.49 6.53
N CYS A 45 -1.65 -5.06 6.38
CA CYS A 45 -2.36 -4.37 7.44
C CYS A 45 -2.41 -5.27 8.70
N ILE A 46 -2.01 -4.73 9.84
CA ILE A 46 -1.98 -5.47 11.12
C ILE A 46 -3.24 -5.26 11.97
N GLU A 47 -4.28 -4.65 11.38
CA GLU A 47 -5.56 -4.38 12.04
C GLU A 47 -5.38 -3.74 13.43
N CYS A 48 -4.60 -2.65 13.47
CA CYS A 48 -4.20 -1.97 14.70
C CYS A 48 -5.42 -1.66 15.60
N LYS A 49 -5.39 -2.10 16.85
CA LYS A 49 -6.43 -1.73 17.85
C LYS A 49 -6.56 -0.20 18.02
N LYS A 50 -5.44 0.52 17.97
CA LYS A 50 -5.40 1.99 17.91
C LYS A 50 -5.03 2.38 16.48
N THR A 51 -6.02 2.81 15.70
CA THR A 51 -5.93 3.06 14.27
C THR A 51 -5.32 4.43 13.95
N GLY A 52 -3.99 4.54 14.10
CA GLY A 52 -3.27 5.79 13.81
C GLY A 52 -3.46 6.30 12.38
N CYS A 53 -3.63 5.40 11.41
CA CYS A 53 -3.91 5.77 10.01
C CYS A 53 -5.24 6.52 9.83
N LYS A 54 -6.30 6.12 10.56
CA LYS A 54 -7.62 6.77 10.51
C LYS A 54 -7.56 8.17 11.09
N VAL A 55 -6.96 8.32 12.28
CA VAL A 55 -6.79 9.62 12.96
C VAL A 55 -5.94 10.60 12.12
N GLY A 56 -5.01 10.08 11.32
CA GLY A 56 -4.19 10.91 10.42
C GLY A 56 -4.90 11.32 9.13
N CYS A 57 -6.06 10.73 8.80
CA CYS A 57 -6.81 11.06 7.60
C CYS A 57 -7.68 12.30 7.84
N PRO A 58 -7.54 13.41 7.10
CA PRO A 58 -8.33 14.63 7.31
C PRO A 58 -9.85 14.49 7.12
N VAL A 59 -10.27 13.36 6.55
CA VAL A 59 -11.67 13.04 6.24
C VAL A 59 -12.11 11.71 6.88
N ASP A 60 -11.35 11.21 7.86
CA ASP A 60 -11.72 10.06 8.71
C ASP A 60 -12.08 8.76 7.98
N VAL A 61 -11.40 8.47 6.85
CA VAL A 61 -11.60 7.20 6.11
C VAL A 61 -11.37 5.99 7.02
N ASP A 62 -12.25 5.00 6.93
CA ASP A 62 -12.16 3.77 7.71
C ASP A 62 -11.15 2.77 7.13
N ILE A 63 -9.87 3.17 7.06
CA ILE A 63 -8.78 2.49 6.32
C ILE A 63 -8.62 0.98 6.60
N PRO A 64 -8.79 0.46 7.84
CA PRO A 64 -8.62 -0.97 8.08
C PRO A 64 -9.75 -1.86 7.54
N LYS A 65 -10.83 -1.28 7.02
CA LYS A 65 -11.98 -2.00 6.44
C LYS A 65 -12.02 -1.83 4.93
#